data_AF-A0A536ADS2-F1
#
_entry.id   AF-A0A536ADS2-F1
#
_cell.length_a   1.000
_cell.length_b   1.000
_cell.length_c   1.000
_cell.angle_alpha   90.00
_cell.angle_beta   90.00
_cell.angle_gamma   90.00
#
_symmetry.space_group_name_H-M   'P 1'
#
loop_
_entity.id
_entity.type
_entity.pdbx_description
1 polymer ?
#
loop_
_entity_poly.entity_id
_entity_poly.type
_entity_poly.pdbx_seq_one_letter_code
_entity_poly.pdbx_strand_id
1 'polypeptide(L)'
;MELIVFIGLQGSGKSTFYHTYFAATHDHISKDLLGNNKNPNRRQLQLIESALQAKHSVVVDNTNPTFEVRKLLIELGHLYGATITGYYFEPNLKQSLERNKQRSGKAKVPDVAIYATNKKIEPPTYAEGFDKIYLVRTPANALFEINEWSSNTLMPPQSQPSKHLQVSPPIETPGPHPAKQNDA
;
A
#
# COMPACT_ATOMS: atom_id res chain seq x y z
N MET A 1 17.35 -14.06 -0.17
CA MET A 1 16.74 -13.63 -1.44
C MET A 1 15.27 -13.40 -1.19
N GLU A 2 14.69 -12.35 -1.76
CA GLU A 2 13.31 -11.94 -1.52
C GLU A 2 12.60 -11.65 -2.85
N LEU A 3 11.32 -12.03 -2.93
CA LEU A 3 10.41 -11.60 -3.98
C LEU A 3 9.36 -10.68 -3.37
N ILE A 4 9.46 -9.40 -3.70
CA ILE A 4 8.55 -8.37 -3.23
C ILE A 4 7.44 -8.16 -4.27
N VAL A 5 6.19 -8.23 -3.82
CA VAL A 5 5.01 -8.00 -4.66
C VAL A 5 4.31 -6.74 -4.18
N PHE A 6 4.28 -5.71 -5.04
CA PHE A 6 3.48 -4.53 -4.77
C PHE A 6 2.02 -4.74 -5.17
N ILE A 7 1.10 -4.28 -4.33
CA ILE A 7 -0.34 -4.45 -4.50
C ILE A 7 -0.98 -3.08 -4.28
N GLY A 8 -1.63 -2.52 -5.31
CA GLY A 8 -2.16 -1.16 -5.19
C GLY A 8 -2.59 -0.54 -6.51
N LEU A 9 -3.45 0.47 -6.45
CA LEU A 9 -3.97 1.19 -7.63
C LEU A 9 -2.87 1.84 -8.47
N GLN A 10 -3.11 2.07 -9.77
CA GLN A 10 -2.26 3.01 -10.51
C GLN A 10 -2.27 4.38 -9.80
N GLY A 11 -1.12 5.05 -9.77
CA GLY A 11 -1.00 6.33 -9.05
C GLY A 11 -0.86 6.20 -7.52
N SER A 12 -0.78 5.00 -6.94
CA SER A 12 -0.63 4.82 -5.49
C SER A 12 0.78 5.12 -4.93
N GLY A 13 1.74 5.53 -5.77
CA GLY A 13 3.11 5.85 -5.34
C GLY A 13 4.10 4.68 -5.35
N LYS A 14 3.71 3.49 -5.81
CA LYS A 14 4.57 2.28 -5.89
C LYS A 14 5.95 2.52 -6.51
N SER A 15 6.02 3.12 -7.69
CA SER A 15 7.31 3.33 -8.36
C SER A 15 8.21 4.31 -7.58
N THR A 16 7.62 5.34 -6.97
CA THR A 16 8.36 6.21 -6.03
C THR A 16 8.86 5.41 -4.84
N PHE A 17 8.02 4.55 -4.25
CA PHE A 17 8.38 3.68 -3.14
C PHE A 17 9.54 2.73 -3.50
N TYR A 18 9.51 2.14 -4.70
CA TYR A 18 10.63 1.33 -5.21
C TYR A 18 11.94 2.12 -5.22
N HIS A 19 11.94 3.31 -5.81
CA HIS A 19 13.15 4.13 -5.89
C HIS A 19 13.67 4.56 -4.52
N THR A 20 12.77 4.81 -3.57
CA THR A 20 13.15 5.22 -2.21
C THR A 20 13.74 4.07 -1.38
N TYR A 21 13.17 2.86 -1.46
CA TYR A 21 13.50 1.77 -0.52
C TYR A 21 14.26 0.60 -1.13
N PHE A 22 14.19 0.37 -2.44
CA PHE A 22 14.65 -0.88 -3.06
C PHE A 22 15.57 -0.73 -4.27
N ALA A 23 15.69 0.45 -4.87
CA ALA A 23 16.51 0.64 -6.06
C ALA A 23 17.99 0.26 -5.90
N ALA A 24 18.52 0.31 -4.67
CA ALA A 24 19.90 -0.08 -4.40
C ALA A 24 20.09 -1.59 -4.17
N THR A 25 19.01 -2.35 -3.97
CA THR A 25 19.07 -3.72 -3.42
C THR A 25 18.27 -4.74 -4.21
N HIS A 26 17.30 -4.33 -5.02
CA HIS A 26 16.39 -5.22 -5.74
C HIS A 26 16.30 -4.86 -7.21
N ASP A 27 16.22 -5.89 -8.05
CA ASP A 27 15.90 -5.72 -9.47
C ASP A 27 14.45 -5.23 -9.64
N HIS A 28 14.26 -4.17 -10.44
CA HIS A 28 12.93 -3.65 -10.75
C HIS A 28 12.29 -4.42 -11.91
N ILE A 29 11.19 -5.12 -11.66
CA ILE A 29 10.43 -5.77 -12.72
C ILE A 29 9.03 -5.18 -12.79
N SER A 30 8.78 -4.39 -13.83
CA SER A 30 7.47 -3.82 -14.12
C SER A 30 7.10 -4.03 -15.59
N LYS A 31 5.85 -4.42 -15.85
CA LYS A 31 5.30 -4.48 -17.23
C LYS A 31 5.41 -3.15 -17.97
N ASP A 32 5.41 -2.02 -17.27
CA ASP A 32 5.53 -0.70 -17.89
C ASP A 32 6.92 -0.48 -18.53
N LEU A 33 7.94 -1.22 -18.05
CA LEU A 33 9.31 -1.20 -18.59
C LEU A 33 9.51 -2.19 -19.76
N LEU A 34 8.53 -3.05 -20.04
CA LEU A 34 8.66 -4.10 -21.08
C LEU A 34 8.33 -3.60 -22.49
N GLY A 35 7.92 -2.33 -22.64
CA GLY A 35 7.60 -1.73 -23.93
C GLY A 35 6.47 -2.47 -24.67
N ASN A 36 6.61 -2.61 -26.00
CA ASN A 36 5.60 -3.25 -26.86
C ASN A 36 5.76 -4.78 -26.94
N ASN A 37 6.09 -5.45 -25.83
CA ASN A 37 6.22 -6.90 -25.84
C ASN A 37 4.89 -7.57 -26.18
N LYS A 38 4.91 -8.56 -27.10
CA LYS A 38 3.70 -9.30 -27.53
C LYS A 38 3.03 -10.09 -26.39
N ASN A 39 3.79 -10.47 -25.36
CA ASN A 39 3.28 -11.19 -24.20
C ASN A 39 3.99 -10.71 -22.92
N PRO A 40 3.58 -9.55 -22.36
CA PRO A 40 4.24 -8.93 -21.22
C PRO A 40 4.16 -9.78 -19.95
N ASN A 41 3.08 -10.58 -19.78
CA ASN A 41 2.94 -11.50 -18.64
C ASN A 41 4.01 -12.59 -18.68
N ARG A 42 4.15 -13.27 -19.81
CA ARG A 42 5.20 -14.29 -19.98
C ARG A 42 6.59 -13.70 -19.80
N ARG A 43 6.85 -12.53 -20.39
CA ARG A 43 8.16 -11.88 -20.28
C ARG A 43 8.49 -11.49 -18.84
N GLN A 44 7.52 -10.98 -18.08
CA GLN A 44 7.69 -10.68 -16.66
C GLN A 44 8.07 -11.92 -15.85
N LEU A 45 7.33 -13.03 -16.02
CA LEU A 45 7.62 -14.28 -15.30
C LEU A 45 9.04 -14.79 -15.61
N GLN A 46 9.46 -14.73 -16.88
CA GLN A 46 10.82 -15.11 -17.28
C GLN A 46 11.90 -14.24 -16.63
N LEU A 47 11.66 -12.92 -16.50
CA LEU A 47 12.59 -12.01 -15.84
C LEU A 47 12.69 -12.30 -14.33
N ILE A 48 11.56 -12.54 -13.68
CA ILE A 48 11.53 -12.92 -12.25
C ILE A 48 12.29 -14.22 -12.07
N GLU A 49 11.98 -15.23 -12.86
CA GLU A 49 12.64 -16.53 -12.82
C GLU A 49 14.16 -16.41 -13.00
N SER A 50 14.61 -15.67 -14.01
CA SER A 50 16.04 -15.48 -14.27
C SER A 50 16.76 -14.78 -13.10
N ALA A 51 16.13 -13.76 -12.50
CA ALA A 51 16.69 -13.05 -11.36
C ALA A 51 16.76 -13.95 -10.10
N LEU A 52 15.70 -14.72 -9.83
CA LEU A 52 15.67 -15.65 -8.69
C LEU A 52 16.67 -16.82 -8.87
N GLN A 53 16.84 -17.32 -10.09
CA GLN A 53 17.88 -18.30 -10.42
C GLN A 53 19.29 -17.74 -10.14
N ALA A 54 19.51 -16.46 -10.48
CA ALA A 54 20.74 -15.73 -10.19
C ALA A 54 20.90 -15.32 -8.70
N LYS A 55 19.95 -15.71 -7.83
CA LYS A 55 19.93 -15.38 -6.40
C LYS A 55 19.74 -13.89 -6.09
N HIS A 56 19.20 -13.11 -7.01
CA HIS A 56 18.89 -11.70 -6.82
C HIS A 56 17.52 -11.50 -6.18
N SER A 57 17.39 -10.49 -5.31
CA SER A 57 16.09 -10.06 -4.81
C SER A 57 15.37 -9.17 -5.82
N VAL A 58 14.04 -9.29 -5.89
CA VAL A 58 13.22 -8.70 -6.97
C VAL A 58 12.04 -7.93 -6.39
N VAL A 59 11.69 -6.80 -7.02
CA VAL A 59 10.43 -6.10 -6.79
C VAL A 59 9.55 -6.16 -8.04
N VAL A 60 8.34 -6.68 -7.89
CA VAL A 60 7.31 -6.69 -8.93
C VAL A 60 6.39 -5.47 -8.78
N ASP A 61 6.69 -4.40 -9.51
CA ASP A 61 5.95 -3.14 -9.48
C ASP A 61 4.86 -3.08 -10.57
N ASN A 62 3.76 -3.78 -10.29
CA ASN A 62 2.50 -3.66 -11.02
C ASN A 62 1.34 -3.52 -10.03
N THR A 63 0.10 -3.48 -10.51
CA THR A 63 -1.07 -3.29 -9.63
C THR A 63 -1.45 -4.55 -8.84
N ASN A 64 -1.15 -5.74 -9.37
CA ASN A 64 -1.41 -7.08 -8.79
C ASN A 64 -2.72 -7.19 -7.98
N PRO A 65 -3.88 -6.82 -8.57
CA PRO A 65 -5.08 -6.52 -7.80
C PRO A 65 -5.76 -7.75 -7.20
N THR A 66 -5.68 -8.91 -7.85
CA THR A 66 -6.43 -10.11 -7.44
C THR A 66 -5.51 -11.23 -6.93
N PHE A 67 -6.09 -12.13 -6.14
CA PHE A 67 -5.44 -13.35 -5.67
C PHE A 67 -4.77 -14.14 -6.80
N GLU A 68 -5.44 -14.37 -7.94
CA GLU A 68 -4.93 -15.24 -9.01
C GLU A 68 -3.65 -14.71 -9.63
N VAL A 69 -3.53 -13.38 -9.75
CA VAL A 69 -2.32 -12.74 -10.25
C VAL A 69 -1.17 -12.91 -9.26
N ARG A 70 -1.45 -12.78 -7.96
CA ARG A 70 -0.45 -12.91 -6.89
C ARG A 70 -0.01 -14.35 -6.71
N LYS A 71 -0.93 -15.31 -6.77
CA LYS A 71 -0.67 -16.75 -6.63
C LYS A 71 0.47 -17.23 -7.52
N LEU A 72 0.44 -16.86 -8.81
CA LEU A 72 1.49 -17.23 -9.76
C LEU A 72 2.88 -16.69 -9.37
N LEU A 73 2.95 -15.48 -8.81
CA LEU A 73 4.19 -14.87 -8.35
C LEU A 73 4.70 -15.55 -7.07
N ILE A 74 3.80 -15.81 -6.13
CA ILE A 74 4.09 -16.47 -4.85
C ILE A 74 4.64 -17.89 -5.10
N GLU A 75 3.95 -18.68 -5.93
CA GLU A 75 4.37 -20.03 -6.30
C GLU A 75 5.76 -20.03 -6.96
N LEU A 76 6.01 -19.08 -7.87
CA LEU A 76 7.31 -18.92 -8.52
C LEU A 76 8.41 -18.57 -7.51
N GLY A 77 8.15 -17.64 -6.59
CA GLY A 77 9.11 -17.26 -5.56
C GLY A 77 9.47 -18.42 -4.62
N HIS A 78 8.46 -19.17 -4.17
CA HIS A 78 8.67 -20.36 -3.33
C HIS A 78 9.47 -21.45 -4.05
N LEU A 79 9.24 -21.66 -5.34
CA LEU A 79 10.00 -22.64 -6.14
C LEU A 79 11.52 -22.38 -6.08
N TYR A 80 11.93 -21.12 -5.97
CA TYR A 80 13.33 -20.71 -5.88
C TYR A 80 13.82 -20.45 -4.45
N GLY A 81 12.98 -20.71 -3.44
CA GLY A 81 13.28 -20.50 -2.02
C GLY A 81 13.41 -19.04 -1.62
N ALA A 82 12.71 -18.13 -2.32
CA ALA A 82 12.64 -16.73 -1.94
C ALA A 82 11.67 -16.52 -0.77
N THR A 83 11.99 -15.58 0.12
CA THR A 83 10.99 -15.02 1.05
C THR A 83 10.02 -14.15 0.27
N ILE A 84 8.72 -14.31 0.50
CA ILE A 84 7.66 -13.62 -0.24
C ILE A 84 7.06 -12.50 0.61
N THR A 85 7.26 -11.25 0.17
CA THR A 85 6.78 -10.08 0.91
C THR A 85 5.79 -9.27 0.08
N GLY A 86 4.60 -9.04 0.64
CA GLY A 86 3.59 -8.18 0.04
C GLY A 86 3.64 -6.77 0.59
N TYR A 87 3.66 -5.75 -0.27
CA TYR A 87 3.40 -4.37 0.14
C TYR A 87 2.05 -3.92 -0.43
N TYR A 88 1.06 -3.81 0.44
CA TYR A 88 -0.27 -3.35 0.11
C TYR A 88 -0.38 -1.83 0.29
N PHE A 89 -0.50 -1.12 -0.82
CA PHE A 89 -0.73 0.31 -0.84
C PHE A 89 -2.23 0.56 -0.69
N GLU A 90 -2.61 1.17 0.44
CA GLU A 90 -4.01 1.44 0.76
C GLU A 90 -4.70 2.18 -0.41
N PRO A 91 -5.78 1.62 -1.00
CA PRO A 91 -6.44 2.21 -2.15
C PRO A 91 -7.00 3.59 -1.81
N ASN A 92 -6.45 4.64 -2.45
CA ASN A 92 -6.99 5.99 -2.40
C ASN A 92 -7.36 6.46 -3.81
N LEU A 93 -8.59 6.17 -4.20
CA LEU A 93 -9.09 6.46 -5.55
C LEU A 93 -8.96 7.93 -5.94
N LYS A 94 -9.31 8.85 -5.02
CA LYS A 94 -9.23 10.30 -5.27
C LYS A 94 -7.79 10.73 -5.55
N GLN A 95 -6.85 10.32 -4.71
CA GLN A 95 -5.44 10.66 -4.86
C GLN A 95 -4.82 9.98 -6.09
N SER A 96 -5.20 8.73 -6.39
CA SER A 96 -4.79 8.01 -7.59
C SER A 96 -5.22 8.72 -8.88
N LEU A 97 -6.49 9.18 -8.95
CA LEU A 97 -6.99 9.93 -10.09
C LEU A 97 -6.26 11.27 -10.24
N GLU A 98 -6.04 11.99 -9.14
CA GLU A 98 -5.35 13.28 -9.19
C GLU A 98 -3.90 13.14 -9.67
N ARG A 99 -3.16 12.17 -9.13
CA ARG A 99 -1.81 11.84 -9.63
C ARG A 99 -1.81 11.38 -11.07
N ASN A 100 -2.83 10.63 -11.50
CA ASN A 100 -2.94 10.18 -12.88
C ASN A 100 -3.19 11.33 -13.86
N LYS A 101 -3.99 12.35 -13.47
CA LYS A 101 -4.21 13.55 -14.29
C LYS A 101 -2.92 14.32 -14.57
N GLN A 102 -2.01 14.34 -13.61
CA GLN A 102 -0.70 14.99 -13.70
C GLN A 102 0.31 14.22 -14.57
N ARG A 103 0.04 12.97 -14.92
CA ARG A 103 0.89 12.17 -15.81
C ARG A 103 0.62 12.52 -17.27
N SER A 104 1.62 12.24 -18.12
CA SER A 104 1.55 12.43 -19.57
C SER A 104 1.96 11.15 -20.32
N GLY A 105 1.63 11.09 -21.61
CA GLY A 105 1.98 9.98 -22.48
C GLY A 105 1.44 8.63 -22.00
N LYS A 106 2.25 7.57 -22.11
CA LYS A 106 1.90 6.20 -21.73
C LYS A 106 1.68 6.00 -20.22
N ALA A 107 2.16 6.93 -19.39
CA ALA A 107 1.99 6.86 -17.94
C ALA A 107 0.61 7.35 -17.47
N LYS A 108 -0.10 8.12 -18.32
CA LYS A 108 -1.48 8.54 -18.07
C LYS A 108 -2.41 7.43 -18.52
N VAL A 109 -3.08 6.78 -17.58
CA VAL A 109 -4.06 5.73 -17.88
C VAL A 109 -5.47 6.33 -17.97
N PRO A 110 -6.40 5.74 -18.73
CA PRO A 110 -7.80 6.15 -18.68
C PRO A 110 -8.38 5.98 -17.28
N ASP A 111 -9.19 6.93 -16.81
CA ASP A 111 -9.81 6.87 -15.48
C ASP A 111 -10.62 5.58 -15.27
N VAL A 112 -11.27 5.08 -16.34
CA VAL A 112 -12.01 3.79 -16.34
C VAL A 112 -11.12 2.61 -15.92
N ALA A 113 -9.83 2.63 -16.26
CA ALA A 113 -8.89 1.58 -15.86
C ALA A 113 -8.58 1.64 -14.36
N ILE A 114 -8.50 2.84 -13.79
CA ILE A 114 -8.31 3.05 -12.35
C ILE A 114 -9.55 2.59 -11.59
N TYR A 115 -10.75 2.97 -12.04
CA TYR A 115 -12.00 2.49 -11.44
C TYR A 115 -12.13 0.96 -11.52
N ALA A 116 -11.80 0.37 -12.67
CA ALA A 116 -11.84 -1.08 -12.85
C ALA A 116 -10.85 -1.80 -11.91
N THR A 117 -9.64 -1.25 -11.74
CA THR A 117 -8.65 -1.79 -10.80
C THR A 117 -9.12 -1.66 -9.36
N ASN A 118 -9.71 -0.52 -8.98
CA ASN A 118 -10.24 -0.30 -7.63
C ASN A 118 -11.38 -1.24 -7.27
N LYS A 119 -12.20 -1.66 -8.24
CA LYS A 119 -13.26 -2.66 -8.01
C LYS A 119 -12.74 -4.08 -7.82
N LYS A 120 -11.55 -4.37 -8.34
CA LYS A 120 -10.94 -5.71 -8.33
C LYS A 120 -9.88 -5.89 -7.25
N ILE A 121 -9.43 -4.81 -6.63
CA ILE A 121 -8.31 -4.89 -5.68
C ILE A 121 -8.77 -5.58 -4.41
N GLU A 122 -8.09 -6.67 -4.09
CA GLU A 122 -8.33 -7.48 -2.90
C GLU A 122 -7.16 -7.27 -1.94
N PRO A 123 -7.42 -7.08 -0.63
CA PRO A 123 -6.36 -7.09 0.37
C PRO A 123 -5.59 -8.42 0.32
N PRO A 124 -4.25 -8.40 0.44
CA PRO A 124 -3.50 -9.64 0.54
C PRO A 124 -3.79 -10.36 1.86
N THR A 125 -3.65 -11.68 1.83
CA THR A 125 -3.74 -12.51 3.05
C THR A 125 -2.54 -13.45 3.16
N TYR A 126 -2.17 -13.80 4.38
CA TYR A 126 -1.12 -14.80 4.62
C TYR A 126 -1.47 -16.18 4.05
N ALA A 127 -2.78 -16.49 3.92
CA ALA A 127 -3.26 -17.74 3.32
C ALA A 127 -2.87 -17.90 1.84
N GLU A 128 -2.48 -16.81 1.16
CA GLU A 128 -1.97 -16.87 -0.21
C GLU A 128 -0.55 -17.43 -0.29
N GLY A 129 0.17 -17.47 0.84
CA GLY A 129 1.58 -17.87 0.92
C GLY A 129 2.55 -16.70 1.02
N PHE A 130 2.11 -15.52 1.48
CA PHE A 130 3.05 -14.47 1.87
C PHE A 130 3.74 -14.83 3.20
N ASP A 131 5.05 -14.63 3.29
CA ASP A 131 5.79 -14.71 4.55
C ASP A 131 5.61 -13.43 5.38
N LYS A 132 5.54 -12.29 4.69
CA LYS A 132 5.36 -10.96 5.31
C LYS A 132 4.40 -10.12 4.48
N ILE A 133 3.61 -9.31 5.15
CA ILE A 133 2.74 -8.33 4.51
C ILE A 133 2.93 -7.00 5.23
N TYR A 134 3.06 -5.92 4.47
CA TYR A 134 3.14 -4.56 4.95
C TYR A 134 2.01 -3.71 4.36
N LEU A 135 1.34 -2.92 5.19
CA LEU A 135 0.42 -1.87 4.79
C LEU A 135 1.21 -0.57 4.58
N VAL A 136 1.11 -0.02 3.38
CA VAL A 136 1.72 1.26 2.99
C VAL A 136 0.64 2.31 2.83
N ARG A 137 0.80 3.43 3.54
CA ARG A 137 -0.02 4.62 3.38
C ARG A 137 0.83 5.77 2.86
N THR A 138 0.22 6.62 2.04
CA THR A 138 0.88 7.83 1.51
C THR A 138 0.03 9.05 1.85
N PRO A 139 0.25 9.66 3.03
CA PRO A 139 -0.39 10.92 3.38
C PRO A 139 -0.02 11.99 2.35
N ALA A 140 -0.89 12.96 2.14
CA ALA A 140 -0.72 13.95 1.06
C ALA A 140 0.61 14.73 1.13
N ASN A 141 1.16 14.93 2.34
CA ASN A 141 2.32 15.80 2.60
C ASN A 141 3.39 15.15 3.50
N ALA A 142 3.46 13.81 3.57
CA ALA A 142 4.41 13.13 4.44
C ALA A 142 5.10 11.95 3.75
N LEU A 143 6.13 11.43 4.40
CA LEU A 143 6.82 10.20 4.02
C LEU A 143 5.85 9.00 4.04
N PHE A 144 6.22 7.93 3.36
CA PHE A 144 5.45 6.68 3.38
C PHE A 144 5.37 6.13 4.80
N GLU A 145 4.16 5.82 5.26
CA GLU A 145 3.94 5.10 6.50
C GLU A 145 3.86 3.61 6.18
N ILE A 146 4.76 2.81 6.73
CA ILE A 146 4.86 1.37 6.51
C ILE A 146 4.58 0.67 7.83
N ASN A 147 3.51 -0.12 7.88
CA ASN A 147 3.14 -0.90 9.06
C ASN A 147 3.12 -2.38 8.71
N GLU A 148 3.70 -3.23 9.56
CA GLU A 148 3.59 -4.68 9.38
C GLU A 148 2.14 -5.11 9.61
N TRP A 149 1.64 -5.94 8.71
CA TRP A 149 0.27 -6.42 8.73
C TRP A 149 0.12 -7.48 9.82
N SER A 150 -0.28 -7.08 11.03
CA SER A 150 -0.53 -8.06 12.08
C SER A 150 -1.72 -8.97 11.69
N SER A 151 -1.50 -10.28 11.77
CA SER A 151 -2.50 -11.33 11.53
C SER A 151 -3.75 -11.24 12.42
N ASN A 152 -3.71 -10.39 13.45
CA ASN A 152 -4.82 -10.16 14.38
C ASN A 152 -5.84 -9.11 13.91
N THR A 153 -5.68 -8.55 12.70
CA THR A 153 -6.62 -7.56 12.16
C THR A 153 -7.65 -8.21 11.25
N LEU A 154 -8.50 -9.08 11.82
CA LEU A 154 -9.84 -9.26 11.28
C LEU A 154 -10.60 -7.99 11.60
N MET A 155 -10.58 -7.01 10.69
CA MET A 155 -11.61 -5.99 10.40
C MET A 155 -10.94 -4.80 9.66
N PRO A 156 -11.56 -4.26 8.59
CA PRO A 156 -11.15 -2.94 8.10
C PRO A 156 -11.35 -1.91 9.23
N PRO A 157 -10.50 -0.88 9.35
CA PRO A 157 -10.70 0.18 10.33
C PRO A 157 -12.02 0.88 10.03
N GLN A 158 -13.07 0.51 10.78
CA GLN A 158 -14.25 1.33 10.92
C GLN A 158 -13.78 2.64 11.55
N SER A 159 -13.93 3.72 10.80
CA SER A 159 -13.73 5.09 11.22
C SER A 159 -14.33 5.31 12.62
N GLN A 160 -13.48 5.40 13.64
CA GLN A 160 -13.87 5.95 14.94
C GLN A 160 -13.56 7.44 14.96
N PRO A 161 -14.50 8.30 15.40
CA PRO A 161 -14.27 9.72 15.50
C PRO A 161 -13.34 10.00 16.69
N SER A 162 -12.37 10.89 16.47
CA SER A 162 -11.40 11.36 17.46
C SER A 162 -12.07 11.72 18.81
N LYS A 163 -11.64 11.05 19.88
CA LYS A 163 -11.82 11.53 21.26
C LYS A 163 -10.48 11.52 21.99
N HIS A 164 -9.92 12.71 22.17
CA HIS A 164 -9.04 13.08 23.28
C HIS A 164 -9.26 14.59 23.46
N LEU A 165 -10.03 15.07 24.44
CA LEU A 165 -9.82 15.03 25.90
C LEU A 165 -8.48 15.65 26.29
N GLN A 166 -8.48 16.97 26.53
CA GLN A 166 -7.47 17.62 27.36
C GLN A 166 -8.08 17.85 28.75
N VAL A 167 -7.35 17.33 29.74
CA VAL A 167 -7.67 17.28 31.16
C VAL A 167 -7.05 18.52 31.81
N SER A 168 -7.84 19.26 32.59
CA SER A 168 -7.38 20.35 33.46
C SER A 168 -6.57 19.81 34.65
N PRO A 169 -5.74 20.64 35.30
CA PRO A 169 -5.52 20.53 36.74
C PRO A 169 -5.86 21.84 37.51
N PRO A 170 -5.99 21.76 38.84
CA PRO A 170 -6.81 22.64 39.68
C PRO A 170 -5.99 23.76 40.33
N ILE A 171 -6.58 24.72 41.07
CA ILE A 171 -6.61 24.68 42.55
C ILE A 171 -7.44 25.87 43.13
N GLU A 172 -8.27 25.52 44.11
CA GLU A 172 -8.75 26.18 45.34
C GLU A 172 -9.47 27.55 45.37
N THR A 173 -10.70 27.46 45.88
CA THR A 173 -11.52 28.49 46.56
C THR A 173 -11.05 28.75 48.00
N PRO A 174 -11.50 29.83 48.68
CA PRO A 174 -12.73 29.71 49.50
C PRO A 174 -13.64 30.97 49.47
N GLY A 175 -14.90 30.79 49.91
CA GLY A 175 -16.02 31.76 49.83
C GLY A 175 -15.95 32.95 50.84
N PRO A 176 -17.06 33.50 51.39
CA PRO A 176 -18.45 33.01 51.41
C PRO A 176 -19.53 34.04 50.93
N HIS A 177 -20.75 33.52 50.80
CA HIS A 177 -22.05 34.23 50.74
C HIS A 177 -22.25 35.28 51.87
N PRO A 178 -23.10 36.32 51.69
CA PRO A 178 -24.57 36.19 51.88
C PRO A 178 -25.39 37.01 50.86
N ALA A 179 -26.50 36.48 50.32
CA ALA A 179 -27.89 36.52 50.80
C ALA A 179 -28.72 37.68 50.21
N LYS A 180 -29.78 37.29 49.49
CA LYS A 180 -31.13 37.88 49.33
C LYS A 180 -31.28 39.41 49.42
N GLN A 181 -31.89 40.02 48.40
CA GLN A 181 -33.25 40.59 48.54
C GLN A 181 -33.89 40.89 47.18
N ASN A 182 -35.22 40.81 47.16
CA ASN A 182 -36.13 41.03 46.04
C ASN A 182 -36.52 42.53 45.87
N ASP A 183 -37.20 42.77 44.75
CA ASP A 183 -38.31 43.69 44.48
C ASP A 183 -38.06 45.15 44.06
N ALA A 184 -38.88 45.51 43.05
CA ALA A 184 -39.20 46.81 42.44
C ALA A 184 -38.31 47.31 41.29
#